data_AF-E0UNF7-F1
#
_entry.id   AF-E0UNF7-F1
#
_cell.length_a   1.000
_cell.length_b   1.000
_cell.length_c   1.000
_cell.angle_alpha   90.00
_cell.angle_beta   90.00
_cell.angle_gamma   90.00
#
_symmetry.space_group_name_H-M   'P 1'
#
loop_
_entity.id
_entity.type
_entity.pdbx_description
1 polymer ?
#
loop_
_entity_poly.entity_id
_entity_poly.type
_entity_poly.pdbx_seq_one_letter_code
_entity_poly.pdbx_strand_id
1 'polypeptide(L)'
;MSSSVLWRKQCKNFSWNPYQKKVLEWSLSSSKNGLIGACAGSGKTTLLEGIGGTLPTSAKIKVLAFNRHIVERLTTKGRLPKNRVSISTLHGAALGLLQQLFRGAATIDERKSFEIAKTAYDKLLLGAQQRYIQLMIAGDRSVSAEEFPVMPPFFDEGDHLQKLILRRYLAFIDELFGFTQITLTEPTPQAIASMADHFCLKFSGWISRLTEEATDEDKDAAKALDERCQYWAIFLVPYCLELAEKIASEQARLSFNDCLWLCHK
;
A
#
# COMPACT_ATOMS: atom_id res chain seq x y z
N MET A 1 29.25 30.29 7.38
CA MET A 1 28.32 30.29 6.24
C MET A 1 27.69 28.92 6.11
N SER A 2 26.37 28.80 5.93
CA SER A 2 25.75 27.47 5.75
C SER A 2 26.19 26.83 4.43
N SER A 3 26.36 25.51 4.41
CA SER A 3 26.73 24.72 3.23
C SER A 3 25.80 24.95 2.03
N SER A 4 24.52 25.23 2.28
CA SER A 4 23.52 25.54 1.25
C SER A 4 23.77 26.88 0.53
N VAL A 5 24.27 27.90 1.22
CA VAL A 5 24.60 29.21 0.63
C VAL A 5 25.84 29.10 -0.24
N LEU A 6 26.83 28.31 0.19
CA LEU A 6 28.00 27.98 -0.60
C LEU A 6 27.61 27.21 -1.86
N TRP A 7 26.72 26.21 -1.73
CA TRP A 7 26.22 25.45 -2.87
C TRP A 7 25.52 26.34 -3.91
N ARG A 8 24.68 27.31 -3.50
CA ARG A 8 24.01 28.21 -4.45
C ARG A 8 24.99 29.06 -5.26
N LYS A 9 26.09 29.50 -4.64
CA LYS A 9 27.17 30.20 -5.36
C LYS A 9 27.90 29.25 -6.32
N GLN A 10 28.25 28.05 -5.85
CA GLN A 10 28.91 27.02 -6.66
C GLN A 10 28.05 26.53 -7.82
N CYS A 11 26.74 26.44 -7.62
CA CYS A 11 25.76 25.94 -8.60
C CYS A 11 25.76 26.77 -9.89
N LYS A 12 26.04 28.08 -9.79
CA LYS A 12 26.18 28.96 -10.97
C LYS A 12 27.40 28.61 -11.84
N ASN A 13 28.46 28.11 -11.21
CA ASN A 13 29.72 27.78 -11.86
C ASN A 13 29.89 26.26 -12.04
N PHE A 14 28.85 25.46 -11.77
CA PHE A 14 28.91 24.02 -11.86
C PHE A 14 28.83 23.58 -13.33
N SER A 15 29.65 22.60 -13.72
CA SER A 15 29.72 22.09 -15.09
C SER A 15 28.54 21.15 -15.39
N TRP A 16 27.37 21.74 -15.63
CA TRP A 16 26.16 21.02 -16.02
C TRP A 16 26.29 20.49 -17.45
N ASN A 17 25.86 19.25 -17.67
CA ASN A 17 25.75 18.71 -19.03
C ASN A 17 24.59 19.39 -19.81
N PRO A 18 24.54 19.26 -21.14
CA PRO A 18 23.52 19.94 -21.96
C PRO A 18 22.06 19.63 -21.56
N TYR A 19 21.78 18.40 -21.15
CA TYR A 19 20.44 17.99 -20.71
C TYR A 19 20.06 18.63 -19.37
N GLN A 20 20.98 18.64 -18.41
CA GLN A 20 20.79 19.26 -17.11
C GLN A 20 20.58 20.78 -17.23
N LYS A 21 21.35 21.46 -18.10
CA LYS A 21 21.15 22.88 -18.39
C LYS A 21 19.75 23.18 -18.90
N LYS A 22 19.26 22.41 -19.89
CA LYS A 22 17.90 22.55 -20.40
C LYS A 22 16.84 22.39 -19.32
N VAL A 23 17.00 21.40 -18.43
CA VAL A 23 16.07 21.23 -17.30
C VAL A 23 16.11 22.41 -16.35
N LEU A 24 17.29 22.92 -16.00
CA LEU A 24 17.44 24.06 -15.10
C LEU A 24 16.83 25.34 -15.70
N GLU A 25 17.10 25.62 -16.97
CA GLU A 25 16.53 26.75 -17.70
C GLU A 25 15.00 26.64 -17.80
N TRP A 26 14.49 25.45 -18.12
CA TRP A 26 13.06 25.17 -18.16
C TRP A 26 12.42 25.36 -16.77
N SER A 27 13.06 24.90 -15.69
CA SER A 27 12.56 25.05 -14.32
C SER A 27 12.46 26.50 -13.85
N LEU A 28 13.23 27.42 -14.46
CA LEU A 28 13.20 28.85 -14.16
C LEU A 28 12.19 29.63 -15.00
N SER A 29 11.89 29.15 -16.21
CA SER A 29 11.06 29.86 -17.20
C SER A 29 9.63 29.32 -17.31
N SER A 30 9.38 28.10 -16.84
CA SER A 30 8.10 27.41 -16.97
C SER A 30 7.39 27.25 -15.62
N SER A 31 6.07 27.40 -15.62
CA SER A 31 5.17 27.00 -14.53
C SER A 31 4.46 25.66 -14.78
N LYS A 32 4.80 24.97 -15.88
CA LYS A 32 4.17 23.71 -16.30
C LYS A 32 4.80 22.51 -15.59
N ASN A 33 4.10 21.38 -15.64
CA ASN A 33 4.60 20.09 -15.16
C ASN A 33 5.55 19.46 -16.20
N GLY A 34 6.56 18.73 -15.73
CA GLY A 34 7.58 18.11 -16.58
C GLY A 34 7.99 16.75 -16.05
N LEU A 35 8.19 15.80 -16.97
CA LEU A 35 8.69 14.45 -16.69
C LEU A 35 10.10 14.30 -17.25
N ILE A 36 11.03 13.83 -16.42
CA ILE A 36 12.44 13.66 -16.81
C ILE A 36 12.79 12.18 -16.74
N GLY A 37 12.87 11.53 -17.91
CA GLY A 37 13.43 10.18 -18.04
C GLY A 37 14.96 10.24 -18.09
N ALA A 38 15.64 9.52 -17.19
CA ALA A 38 17.10 9.44 -17.21
C ALA A 38 17.63 8.14 -16.62
N CYS A 39 18.67 7.56 -17.24
CA CYS A 39 19.32 6.31 -16.81
C CYS A 39 19.90 6.40 -15.39
N ALA A 40 20.17 5.26 -14.76
CA ALA A 40 20.97 5.22 -13.54
C ALA A 40 22.35 5.89 -13.77
N GLY A 41 22.90 6.55 -12.74
CA GLY A 41 24.20 7.25 -12.86
C GLY A 41 24.18 8.60 -13.60
N SER A 42 23.10 8.98 -14.28
CA SER A 42 22.99 10.25 -15.05
C SER A 42 23.00 11.56 -14.22
N GLY A 43 23.18 11.47 -12.90
CA GLY A 43 23.25 12.65 -12.03
C GLY A 43 21.88 13.24 -11.64
N LYS A 44 20.79 12.47 -11.67
CA LYS A 44 19.43 12.91 -11.26
C LYS A 44 19.40 13.66 -9.92
N THR A 45 20.05 13.11 -8.90
CA THR A 45 20.11 13.77 -7.58
C THR A 45 20.88 15.08 -7.63
N THR A 46 21.98 15.14 -8.40
CA THR A 46 22.75 16.38 -8.58
C THR A 46 21.91 17.44 -9.28
N LEU A 47 21.10 17.04 -10.27
CA LEU A 47 20.15 17.93 -10.93
C LEU A 47 19.09 18.49 -9.96
N LEU A 48 18.53 17.65 -9.07
CA LEU A 48 17.61 18.11 -8.02
C LEU A 48 18.27 19.14 -7.07
N GLU A 49 19.51 18.88 -6.65
CA GLU A 49 20.30 19.83 -5.87
C GLU A 49 20.54 21.14 -6.63
N GLY A 50 20.74 21.05 -7.95
CA GLY A 50 20.85 22.20 -8.86
C GLY A 50 19.58 23.03 -8.90
N ILE A 51 18.41 22.41 -9.11
CA ILE A 51 17.10 23.07 -9.12
C ILE A 51 16.85 23.80 -7.78
N GLY A 52 17.13 23.13 -6.66
CA GLY A 52 17.01 23.75 -5.33
C GLY A 52 17.98 24.92 -5.10
N GLY A 53 19.10 24.95 -5.82
CA GLY A 53 20.06 26.06 -5.83
C GLY A 53 19.65 27.22 -6.73
N THR A 54 19.08 26.93 -7.90
CA THR A 54 18.76 27.95 -8.93
C THR A 54 17.44 28.68 -8.65
N LEU A 55 16.40 27.99 -8.17
CA LEU A 55 15.07 28.58 -7.97
C LEU A 55 15.08 29.80 -7.03
N PRO A 56 14.23 30.83 -7.27
CA PRO A 56 14.14 32.04 -6.45
C PRO A 56 14.05 31.75 -4.95
N THR A 57 14.63 32.59 -4.09
CA THR A 57 14.65 32.37 -2.63
C THR A 57 13.26 32.40 -2.00
N SER A 58 12.29 33.06 -2.64
CA SER A 58 10.87 33.06 -2.26
C SER A 58 10.16 31.75 -2.54
N ALA A 59 10.70 30.88 -3.41
CA ALA A 59 10.07 29.62 -3.74
C ALA A 59 10.16 28.62 -2.57
N LYS A 60 8.99 28.10 -2.16
CA LYS A 60 8.86 26.94 -1.27
C LYS A 60 8.95 25.67 -2.11
N ILE A 61 9.83 24.76 -1.71
CA ILE A 61 10.13 23.55 -2.47
C ILE A 61 9.79 22.34 -1.61
N LYS A 62 8.99 21.43 -2.16
CA LYS A 62 8.75 20.10 -1.58
C LYS A 62 9.44 19.07 -2.45
N VAL A 63 10.34 18.28 -1.86
CA VAL A 63 11.00 17.15 -2.52
C VAL A 63 10.43 15.87 -1.90
N LEU A 64 9.81 15.05 -2.75
CA LEU A 64 9.28 13.75 -2.37
C LEU A 64 10.17 12.66 -2.95
N ALA A 65 10.50 11.66 -2.14
CA ALA A 65 11.18 10.46 -2.57
C ALA A 65 10.43 9.22 -2.08
N PHE A 66 10.59 8.09 -2.75
CA PHE A 66 9.98 6.85 -2.29
C PHE A 66 10.76 6.29 -1.08
N ASN A 67 12.09 6.23 -1.19
CA ASN A 67 12.94 5.58 -0.21
C ASN A 67 13.54 6.55 0.82
N ARG A 68 13.57 6.10 2.08
CA ARG A 68 14.18 6.83 3.21
C ARG A 68 15.66 7.17 2.97
N HIS A 69 16.44 6.24 2.42
CA HIS A 69 17.86 6.50 2.14
C HIS A 69 18.08 7.66 1.14
N ILE A 70 17.14 7.91 0.22
CA ILE A 70 17.21 9.05 -0.71
C ILE A 70 16.98 10.36 0.06
N VAL A 71 15.97 10.37 0.95
CA VAL A 71 15.66 11.51 1.82
C VAL A 71 16.86 11.83 2.72
N GLU A 72 17.44 10.82 3.37
CA GLU A 72 18.61 10.97 4.23
C GLU A 72 19.81 11.53 3.44
N ARG A 73 20.10 10.95 2.27
CA ARG A 73 21.16 11.46 1.39
C ARG A 73 20.97 12.93 1.02
N LEU A 74 19.76 13.33 0.63
CA LEU A 74 19.45 14.70 0.23
C LEU A 74 19.53 15.67 1.43
N THR A 75 19.16 15.20 2.63
CA THR A 75 19.16 16.00 3.86
C THR A 75 20.58 16.19 4.41
N THR A 76 21.40 15.14 4.41
CA THR A 76 22.74 15.12 5.02
C THR A 76 23.78 15.88 4.18
N LYS A 77 23.67 15.86 2.84
CA LYS A 77 24.62 16.57 1.96
C LYS A 77 24.61 18.09 2.12
N GLY A 78 23.56 18.68 2.71
CA GLY A 78 23.51 20.10 3.04
C GLY A 78 23.48 21.07 1.85
N ARG A 79 23.33 20.56 0.62
CA ARG A 79 23.25 21.38 -0.61
C ARG A 79 21.88 22.04 -0.78
N LEU A 80 20.83 21.45 -0.20
CA LEU A 80 19.48 22.01 -0.22
C LEU A 80 19.25 22.94 0.99
N PRO A 81 18.71 24.16 0.78
CA PRO A 81 18.46 25.11 1.87
C PRO A 81 17.28 24.69 2.76
N LYS A 82 17.59 24.29 4.01
CA LYS A 82 16.62 23.76 5.00
C LYS A 82 15.46 24.72 5.34
N ASN A 83 15.63 26.03 5.16
CA ASN A 83 14.62 27.03 5.50
C ASN A 83 13.47 27.14 4.49
N ARG A 84 13.63 26.57 3.28
CA ARG A 84 12.60 26.66 2.21
C ARG A 84 12.38 25.36 1.46
N VAL A 85 13.24 24.36 1.66
CA VAL A 85 13.12 23.03 1.07
C VAL A 85 12.70 22.07 2.17
N SER A 86 11.54 21.44 1.98
CA SER A 86 11.11 20.31 2.80
C SER A 86 11.31 19.02 2.01
N ILE A 87 11.95 18.04 2.63
CA ILE A 87 12.29 16.75 2.01
C ILE A 87 11.65 15.68 2.86
N SER A 88 10.86 14.80 2.26
CA SER A 88 10.25 13.69 2.99
C SER A 88 10.01 12.52 2.04
N THR A 89 9.73 11.35 2.63
CA THR A 89 9.12 10.28 1.85
C THR A 89 7.70 10.69 1.45
N LEU A 90 7.12 10.00 0.47
CA LEU A 90 5.70 10.16 0.12
C LEU A 90 4.82 9.95 1.38
N HIS A 91 5.04 8.84 2.08
CA HIS A 91 4.36 8.52 3.34
C HIS A 91 4.57 9.57 4.44
N GLY A 92 5.80 10.07 4.62
CA GLY A 92 6.07 11.11 5.61
C GLY A 92 5.40 12.45 5.27
N ALA A 93 5.22 12.76 3.98
CA ALA A 93 4.44 13.92 3.56
C ALA A 93 2.95 13.72 3.87
N ALA A 94 2.42 12.55 3.52
CA ALA A 94 1.02 12.20 3.74
C ALA A 94 0.65 12.18 5.23
N LEU A 95 1.50 11.57 6.07
CA LEU A 95 1.36 11.61 7.52
C LEU A 95 1.33 13.05 8.04
N GLY A 96 2.20 13.92 7.55
CA GLY A 96 2.21 15.33 7.94
C GLY A 96 0.90 16.06 7.60
N LEU A 97 0.29 15.75 6.45
CA LEU A 97 -1.03 16.28 6.08
C LEU A 97 -2.12 15.75 7.01
N LEU A 98 -2.11 14.45 7.29
CA LEU A 98 -3.10 13.83 8.18
C LEU A 98 -2.95 14.35 9.62
N GLN A 99 -1.73 14.51 10.13
CA GLN A 99 -1.50 15.13 11.43
C GLN A 99 -2.05 16.56 11.49
N GLN A 100 -1.99 17.32 10.41
CA GLN A 100 -2.63 18.64 10.36
C GLN A 100 -4.16 18.55 10.36
N LEU A 101 -4.72 17.63 9.57
CA LEU A 101 -6.17 17.40 9.50
C LEU A 101 -6.74 16.93 10.84
N PHE A 102 -6.07 15.99 11.51
CA PHE A 102 -6.45 15.44 12.81
C PHE A 102 -5.88 16.23 14.00
N ARG A 103 -5.36 17.45 13.79
CA ARG A 103 -4.83 18.33 14.85
C ARG A 103 -3.82 17.67 15.80
N GLY A 104 -3.00 16.77 15.25
CA GLY A 104 -1.97 16.03 16.00
C GLY A 104 -2.47 14.84 16.81
N ALA A 105 -3.76 14.52 16.78
CA ALA A 105 -4.32 13.38 17.50
C ALA A 105 -4.08 12.03 16.79
N ALA A 106 -3.68 12.05 15.51
CA ALA A 106 -3.51 10.84 14.74
C ALA A 106 -2.26 10.05 15.15
N THR A 107 -2.45 8.76 15.43
CA THR A 107 -1.36 7.82 15.77
C THR A 107 -1.24 6.73 14.73
N ILE A 108 0.00 6.38 14.37
CA ILE A 108 0.27 5.21 13.53
C ILE A 108 0.12 3.94 14.36
N ASP A 109 -0.68 3.01 13.86
CA ASP A 109 -0.88 1.68 14.42
C ASP A 109 -0.53 0.63 13.35
N GLU A 110 0.62 -0.03 13.56
CA GLU A 110 1.16 -1.03 12.63
C GLU A 110 0.34 -2.32 12.61
N ARG A 111 -0.46 -2.61 13.65
CA ARG A 111 -1.28 -3.82 13.72
C ARG A 111 -2.71 -3.59 13.23
N LYS A 112 -3.08 -2.33 12.97
CA LYS A 112 -4.45 -1.96 12.55
C LYS A 112 -4.95 -2.82 11.38
N SER A 113 -4.17 -2.97 10.33
CA SER A 113 -4.57 -3.70 9.12
C SER A 113 -4.87 -5.18 9.39
N PHE A 114 -4.02 -5.84 10.17
CA PHE A 114 -4.22 -7.22 10.60
C PHE A 114 -5.46 -7.38 11.49
N GLU A 115 -5.66 -6.49 12.47
CA GLU A 115 -6.84 -6.51 13.35
C GLU A 115 -8.14 -6.26 12.57
N ILE A 116 -8.09 -5.41 11.54
CA ILE A 116 -9.20 -5.19 10.62
C ILE A 116 -9.49 -6.45 9.81
N ALA A 117 -8.47 -7.08 9.22
CA ALA A 117 -8.63 -8.32 8.45
C ALA A 117 -9.26 -9.42 9.32
N LYS A 118 -8.80 -9.56 10.57
CA LYS A 118 -9.38 -10.50 11.53
C LYS A 118 -10.83 -10.14 11.90
N THR A 119 -11.11 -8.88 12.21
CA THR A 119 -12.48 -8.43 12.54
C THR A 119 -13.45 -8.64 11.36
N ALA A 120 -12.99 -8.40 10.14
CA ALA A 120 -13.76 -8.63 8.92
C ALA A 120 -14.05 -10.11 8.71
N TYR A 121 -13.04 -10.97 8.88
CA TYR A 121 -13.18 -12.43 8.86
C TYR A 121 -14.24 -12.89 9.86
N ASP A 122 -14.14 -12.45 11.12
CA ASP A 122 -15.03 -12.86 12.21
C ASP A 122 -16.49 -12.43 11.96
N LYS A 123 -16.72 -11.31 11.29
CA LYS A 123 -18.08 -10.78 11.05
C LYS A 123 -18.72 -11.31 9.78
N LEU A 124 -18.01 -11.21 8.66
CA LEU A 124 -18.59 -11.52 7.36
C LEU A 124 -18.44 -12.99 7.02
N LEU A 125 -17.24 -13.55 7.19
CA LEU A 125 -16.99 -14.90 6.74
C LEU A 125 -17.58 -15.94 7.68
N LEU A 126 -17.39 -15.79 8.99
CA LEU A 126 -18.05 -16.69 9.96
C LEU A 126 -19.58 -16.59 9.86
N GLY A 127 -20.12 -15.39 9.62
CA GLY A 127 -21.55 -15.19 9.37
C GLY A 127 -22.03 -15.92 8.11
N ALA A 128 -21.27 -15.82 7.01
CA ALA A 128 -21.55 -16.54 5.76
C ALA A 128 -21.48 -18.07 5.96
N GLN A 129 -20.49 -18.57 6.72
CA GLN A 129 -20.39 -20.00 7.05
C GLN A 129 -21.61 -20.48 7.83
N GLN A 130 -22.02 -19.77 8.88
CA GLN A 130 -23.18 -20.14 9.69
C GLN A 130 -24.45 -20.18 8.86
N ARG A 131 -24.65 -19.18 7.99
CA ARG A 131 -25.80 -19.12 7.08
C ARG A 131 -25.78 -20.27 6.08
N TYR A 132 -24.63 -20.57 5.47
CA TYR A 132 -24.47 -21.71 4.57
C TYR A 132 -24.84 -23.03 5.27
N ILE A 133 -24.34 -23.27 6.49
CA ILE A 133 -24.66 -24.47 7.26
C ILE A 133 -26.16 -24.57 7.55
N GLN A 134 -26.80 -23.47 7.95
CA GLN A 134 -28.25 -23.44 8.21
C GLN A 134 -29.07 -23.82 6.97
N LEU A 135 -28.71 -23.28 5.80
CA LEU A 135 -29.37 -23.62 4.54
C LEU A 135 -29.18 -25.09 4.16
N MET A 136 -27.98 -25.63 4.35
CA MET A 136 -27.69 -27.05 4.11
C MET A 136 -28.50 -27.96 5.04
N ILE A 137 -28.67 -27.59 6.31
CA ILE A 137 -29.53 -28.31 7.28
C ILE A 137 -31.00 -28.23 6.87
N ALA A 138 -31.46 -27.06 6.41
CA ALA A 138 -32.84 -26.84 5.98
C ALA A 138 -33.20 -27.59 4.67
N GLY A 139 -32.22 -28.17 3.97
CA GLY A 139 -32.42 -28.92 2.73
C GLY A 139 -32.74 -28.04 1.52
N ASP A 140 -32.60 -26.72 1.63
CA ASP A 140 -32.90 -25.78 0.56
C ASP A 140 -31.73 -25.72 -0.44
N ARG A 141 -31.82 -26.55 -1.49
CA ARG A 141 -30.84 -26.59 -2.58
C ARG A 141 -30.99 -25.45 -3.58
N SER A 142 -32.05 -24.64 -3.49
CA SER A 142 -32.33 -23.57 -4.47
C SER A 142 -31.48 -22.31 -4.24
N VAL A 143 -30.94 -22.14 -3.04
CA VAL A 143 -30.21 -20.92 -2.61
C VAL A 143 -28.68 -21.04 -2.83
N SER A 144 -28.16 -22.23 -3.15
CA SER A 144 -26.73 -22.51 -2.91
C SER A 144 -25.74 -21.88 -3.89
N ALA A 145 -26.10 -21.63 -5.15
CA ALA A 145 -25.13 -21.20 -6.18
C ALA A 145 -25.18 -19.69 -6.48
N GLU A 146 -26.34 -19.06 -6.39
CA GLU A 146 -26.46 -17.61 -6.58
C GLU A 146 -25.97 -16.83 -5.36
N GLU A 147 -26.31 -17.29 -4.15
CA GLU A 147 -25.89 -16.61 -2.91
C GLU A 147 -24.42 -16.90 -2.57
N PHE A 148 -23.99 -18.15 -2.80
CA PHE A 148 -22.62 -18.60 -2.53
C PHE A 148 -22.02 -19.24 -3.77
N PRO A 149 -21.58 -18.45 -4.78
CA PRO A 149 -20.94 -18.97 -5.99
C PRO A 149 -19.76 -19.89 -5.68
N VAL A 150 -19.10 -19.61 -4.55
CA VAL A 150 -18.00 -20.40 -4.00
C VAL A 150 -18.25 -20.58 -2.49
N MET A 151 -18.19 -21.81 -2.01
CA MET A 151 -18.40 -22.13 -0.59
C MET A 151 -17.39 -21.38 0.31
N PRO A 152 -17.81 -20.76 1.42
CA PRO A 152 -16.88 -20.13 2.35
C PRO A 152 -15.88 -21.15 2.91
N PRO A 153 -14.57 -20.83 3.00
CA PRO A 153 -13.60 -21.71 3.64
C PRO A 153 -13.90 -21.80 5.13
N PHE A 154 -13.69 -22.97 5.73
CA PHE A 154 -13.87 -23.23 7.16
C PHE A 154 -12.55 -23.68 7.77
N PHE A 155 -12.22 -23.19 8.96
CA PHE A 155 -11.01 -23.55 9.69
C PHE A 155 -11.36 -23.86 11.15
N ASP A 156 -11.12 -25.08 11.57
CA ASP A 156 -11.21 -25.53 12.96
C ASP A 156 -9.95 -25.09 13.73
N GLU A 157 -10.12 -24.15 14.66
CA GLU A 157 -9.01 -23.67 15.50
C GLU A 157 -8.52 -24.69 16.53
N GLY A 158 -9.29 -25.76 16.77
CA GLY A 158 -8.88 -26.91 17.57
C GLY A 158 -7.80 -27.76 16.88
N ASP A 159 -7.76 -27.73 15.55
CA ASP A 159 -6.74 -28.40 14.76
C ASP A 159 -5.54 -27.48 14.47
N HIS A 160 -4.32 -27.99 14.72
CA HIS A 160 -3.11 -27.19 14.57
C HIS A 160 -2.85 -26.76 13.13
N LEU A 161 -3.11 -27.63 12.15
CA LEU A 161 -2.90 -27.35 10.74
C LEU A 161 -3.90 -26.30 10.25
N GLN A 162 -5.18 -26.46 10.57
CA GLN A 162 -6.22 -25.51 10.19
C GLN A 162 -6.01 -24.13 10.83
N LYS A 163 -5.52 -24.08 12.08
CA LYS A 163 -5.10 -22.83 12.72
C LYS A 163 -3.95 -22.16 11.97
N LEU A 164 -3.00 -22.92 11.45
CA LEU A 164 -1.91 -22.39 10.62
C LEU A 164 -2.44 -21.84 9.28
N ILE A 165 -3.38 -22.55 8.65
CA ILE A 165 -4.05 -22.11 7.42
C ILE A 165 -4.81 -20.81 7.66
N LEU A 166 -5.61 -20.70 8.73
CA LEU A 166 -6.32 -19.47 9.10
C LEU A 166 -5.35 -18.29 9.26
N ARG A 167 -4.21 -18.48 9.93
CA ARG A 167 -3.20 -17.42 10.08
C ARG A 167 -2.65 -16.96 8.74
N ARG A 168 -2.35 -17.90 7.83
CA ARG A 168 -1.90 -17.54 6.48
C ARG A 168 -2.99 -16.83 5.69
N TYR A 169 -4.24 -17.26 5.85
CA TYR A 169 -5.40 -16.65 5.20
C TYR A 169 -5.59 -15.19 5.64
N LEU A 170 -5.55 -14.92 6.95
CA LEU A 170 -5.59 -13.56 7.48
C LEU A 170 -4.41 -12.71 6.98
N ALA A 171 -3.21 -13.28 6.95
CA ALA A 171 -2.03 -12.59 6.41
C ALA A 171 -2.17 -12.28 4.91
N PHE A 172 -2.84 -13.14 4.14
CA PHE A 172 -3.11 -12.90 2.73
C PHE A 172 -4.17 -11.81 2.52
N ILE A 173 -5.22 -11.77 3.35
CA ILE A 173 -6.18 -10.65 3.34
C ILE A 173 -5.48 -9.34 3.66
N ASP A 174 -4.62 -9.32 4.69
CA ASP A 174 -3.81 -8.16 5.06
C ASP A 174 -2.88 -7.70 3.93
N GLU A 175 -2.25 -8.66 3.23
CA GLU A 175 -1.42 -8.40 2.04
C GLU A 175 -2.24 -7.75 0.92
N LEU A 176 -3.38 -8.33 0.53
CA LEU A 176 -4.26 -7.76 -0.49
C LEU A 176 -4.78 -6.38 -0.10
N PHE A 177 -5.19 -6.21 1.16
CA PHE A 177 -5.63 -4.94 1.72
C PHE A 177 -4.53 -3.87 1.60
N GLY A 178 -3.32 -4.19 2.05
CA GLY A 178 -2.18 -3.28 1.97
C GLY A 178 -1.81 -2.92 0.52
N PHE A 179 -1.78 -3.90 -0.38
CA PHE A 179 -1.54 -3.64 -1.80
C PHE A 179 -2.61 -2.73 -2.39
N THR A 180 -3.89 -3.01 -2.14
CA THR A 180 -5.02 -2.21 -2.63
C THR A 180 -4.88 -0.74 -2.23
N GLN A 181 -4.47 -0.49 -0.99
CA GLN A 181 -4.23 0.88 -0.49
C GLN A 181 -3.02 1.55 -1.16
N ILE A 182 -1.92 0.82 -1.36
CA ILE A 182 -0.70 1.36 -1.96
C ILE A 182 -0.89 1.66 -3.46
N THR A 183 -1.60 0.79 -4.17
CA THR A 183 -1.86 0.90 -5.61
C THR A 183 -3.08 1.78 -5.91
N LEU A 184 -3.77 2.27 -4.88
CA LEU A 184 -5.00 3.05 -5.00
C LEU A 184 -6.05 2.33 -5.86
N THR A 185 -6.10 1.01 -5.75
CA THR A 185 -7.03 0.18 -6.51
C THR A 185 -8.45 0.40 -6.01
N GLU A 186 -9.40 0.50 -6.94
CA GLU A 186 -10.81 0.66 -6.59
C GLU A 186 -11.28 -0.47 -5.67
N PRO A 187 -12.06 -0.18 -4.62
CA PRO A 187 -12.46 -1.17 -3.62
C PRO A 187 -13.61 -2.05 -4.12
N THR A 188 -13.44 -2.67 -5.30
CA THR A 188 -14.38 -3.63 -5.88
C THR A 188 -13.71 -4.99 -6.02
N PRO A 189 -14.44 -6.12 -5.85
CA PRO A 189 -13.86 -7.45 -6.03
C PRO A 189 -13.17 -7.64 -7.38
N GLN A 190 -13.72 -7.06 -8.46
CA GLN A 190 -13.17 -7.16 -9.81
C GLN A 190 -11.84 -6.42 -9.97
N ALA A 191 -11.75 -5.20 -9.43
CA ALA A 191 -10.51 -4.43 -9.48
C ALA A 191 -9.42 -5.06 -8.61
N ILE A 192 -9.78 -5.57 -7.44
CA ILE A 192 -8.86 -6.27 -6.52
C ILE A 192 -8.38 -7.58 -7.14
N ALA A 193 -9.26 -8.35 -7.80
CA ALA A 193 -8.86 -9.55 -8.53
C ALA A 193 -7.86 -9.21 -9.64
N SER A 194 -8.15 -8.18 -10.44
CA SER A 194 -7.26 -7.73 -11.52
C SER A 194 -5.90 -7.25 -11.00
N MET A 195 -5.89 -6.55 -9.86
CA MET A 195 -4.67 -6.14 -9.15
C MET A 195 -3.90 -7.37 -8.67
N ALA A 196 -4.56 -8.31 -8.01
CA ALA A 196 -3.93 -9.53 -7.51
C ALA A 196 -3.28 -10.32 -8.64
N ASP A 197 -3.94 -10.47 -9.79
CA ASP A 197 -3.39 -11.11 -10.97
C ASP A 197 -2.19 -10.34 -11.54
N HIS A 198 -2.29 -9.01 -11.65
CA HIS A 198 -1.21 -8.18 -12.18
C HIS A 198 0.07 -8.26 -11.34
N PHE A 199 -0.06 -8.30 -10.01
CA PHE A 199 1.07 -8.39 -9.08
C PHE A 199 1.40 -9.83 -8.66
N CYS A 200 0.75 -10.84 -9.27
CA CYS A 200 0.92 -12.25 -8.95
C CYS A 200 0.67 -12.59 -7.46
N LEU A 201 -0.25 -11.88 -6.81
CA LEU A 201 -0.68 -12.12 -5.43
C LEU A 201 -1.65 -13.30 -5.39
N LYS A 202 -1.16 -14.47 -4.97
CA LYS A 202 -1.95 -15.70 -4.95
C LYS A 202 -1.86 -16.39 -3.59
N PHE A 203 -3.00 -16.82 -3.09
CA PHE A 203 -3.10 -17.80 -2.03
C PHE A 203 -2.84 -19.21 -2.55
N SER A 204 -3.20 -19.47 -3.82
CA SER A 204 -3.16 -20.80 -4.44
C SER A 204 -1.79 -21.47 -4.39
N GLY A 205 -1.80 -22.78 -4.13
CA GLY A 205 -0.61 -23.61 -4.03
C GLY A 205 0.08 -23.53 -2.67
N TRP A 206 -0.53 -22.90 -1.67
CA TRP A 206 0.02 -22.87 -0.31
C TRP A 206 -0.43 -24.10 0.48
N ILE A 207 -1.74 -24.40 0.47
CA ILE A 207 -2.26 -25.58 1.18
C ILE A 207 -1.75 -26.85 0.50
N SER A 208 -1.71 -26.88 -0.84
CA SER A 208 -1.18 -28.04 -1.58
C SER A 208 0.28 -28.39 -1.23
N ARG A 209 1.11 -27.42 -0.81
CA ARG A 209 2.49 -27.65 -0.36
C ARG A 209 2.57 -28.28 1.03
N LEU A 210 1.57 -28.03 1.87
CA LEU A 210 1.48 -28.65 3.20
C LEU A 210 1.02 -30.11 3.11
N THR A 211 0.48 -30.52 1.97
CA THR A 211 -0.07 -31.85 1.71
C THR A 211 0.72 -32.61 0.64
N GLU A 212 2.03 -32.37 0.49
CA GLU A 212 2.85 -32.96 -0.57
C GLU A 212 2.91 -34.50 -0.52
N GLU A 213 2.85 -35.08 0.69
CA GLU A 213 2.84 -36.53 0.92
C GLU A 213 1.43 -37.15 0.90
N ALA A 214 0.39 -36.36 0.63
CA ALA A 214 -1.00 -36.79 0.69
C ALA A 214 -1.50 -37.47 -0.59
N THR A 215 -2.68 -38.06 -0.53
CA THR A 215 -3.31 -38.73 -1.69
C THR A 215 -3.71 -37.72 -2.77
N ASP A 216 -4.00 -38.19 -3.98
CA ASP A 216 -4.44 -37.29 -5.07
C ASP A 216 -5.80 -36.64 -4.76
N GLU A 217 -6.69 -37.34 -4.05
CA GLU A 217 -7.96 -36.77 -3.54
C GLU A 217 -7.71 -35.63 -2.54
N ASP A 218 -6.73 -35.78 -1.64
CA ASP A 218 -6.36 -34.74 -0.68
C ASP A 218 -5.78 -33.50 -1.39
N LYS A 219 -5.01 -33.71 -2.47
CA LYS A 219 -4.44 -32.61 -3.27
C LYS A 219 -5.53 -31.83 -4.01
N ASP A 220 -6.52 -32.51 -4.55
CA ASP A 220 -7.68 -31.86 -5.19
C ASP A 220 -8.51 -31.07 -4.17
N ALA A 221 -8.74 -31.64 -2.98
CA ALA A 221 -9.42 -30.95 -1.88
C ALA A 221 -8.63 -29.73 -1.39
N ALA A 222 -7.29 -29.83 -1.29
CA ALA A 222 -6.41 -28.73 -0.93
C ALA A 222 -6.46 -27.60 -1.97
N LYS A 223 -6.41 -27.95 -3.26
CA LYS A 223 -6.53 -26.98 -4.35
C LYS A 223 -7.88 -26.25 -4.34
N ALA A 224 -8.97 -27.00 -4.12
CA ALA A 224 -10.30 -26.41 -3.99
C ALA A 224 -10.41 -25.48 -2.77
N LEU A 225 -9.75 -25.81 -1.65
CA LEU A 225 -9.68 -24.92 -0.49
C LEU A 225 -8.86 -23.65 -0.77
N ASP A 226 -7.75 -23.77 -1.48
CA ASP A 226 -6.92 -22.64 -1.91
C ASP A 226 -7.71 -21.65 -2.78
N GLU A 227 -8.47 -22.15 -3.75
CA GLU A 227 -9.34 -21.34 -4.63
C GLU A 227 -10.46 -20.65 -3.84
N ARG A 228 -11.08 -21.36 -2.89
CA ARG A 228 -12.08 -20.77 -1.98
C ARG A 228 -11.49 -19.65 -1.14
N CYS A 229 -10.29 -19.83 -0.60
CA CYS A 229 -9.59 -18.80 0.17
C CYS A 229 -9.34 -17.57 -0.71
N GLN A 230 -8.73 -17.75 -1.88
CA GLN A 230 -8.47 -16.64 -2.81
C GLN A 230 -9.73 -15.83 -3.11
N TYR A 231 -10.83 -16.51 -3.48
CA TYR A 231 -12.10 -15.87 -3.80
C TYR A 231 -12.61 -15.04 -2.63
N TRP A 232 -12.75 -15.63 -1.45
CA TRP A 232 -13.32 -14.94 -0.30
C TRP A 232 -12.41 -13.83 0.23
N ALA A 233 -11.07 -13.95 0.10
CA ALA A 233 -10.16 -12.87 0.46
C ALA A 233 -10.40 -11.62 -0.41
N ILE A 234 -10.55 -11.80 -1.73
CA ILE A 234 -10.84 -10.71 -2.66
C ILE A 234 -12.15 -10.00 -2.29
N PHE A 235 -13.18 -10.76 -1.90
CA PHE A 235 -14.47 -10.21 -1.50
C PHE A 235 -14.46 -9.52 -0.13
N LEU A 236 -13.56 -9.91 0.77
CA LEU A 236 -13.45 -9.31 2.11
C LEU A 236 -12.69 -7.97 2.10
N VAL A 237 -11.73 -7.79 1.19
CA VAL A 237 -10.89 -6.59 1.16
C VAL A 237 -11.67 -5.27 1.03
N PRO A 238 -12.71 -5.13 0.18
CA PRO A 238 -13.58 -3.95 0.16
C PRO A 238 -14.15 -3.60 1.54
N TYR A 239 -14.65 -4.61 2.26
CA TYR A 239 -15.19 -4.41 3.60
C TYR A 239 -14.11 -3.99 4.60
N CYS A 240 -12.92 -4.57 4.51
CA CYS A 240 -11.77 -4.14 5.31
C CYS A 240 -11.44 -2.66 5.09
N LEU A 241 -11.50 -2.17 3.83
CA LEU A 241 -11.26 -0.76 3.49
C LEU A 241 -12.32 0.17 4.08
N GLU A 242 -13.59 -0.18 3.97
CA GLU A 242 -14.68 0.58 4.60
C GLU A 242 -14.50 0.66 6.12
N LEU A 243 -14.19 -0.46 6.77
CA LEU A 243 -13.93 -0.52 8.20
C LEU A 243 -12.69 0.31 8.58
N ALA A 244 -11.64 0.27 7.76
CA ALA A 244 -10.41 1.05 7.97
C ALA A 244 -10.66 2.55 7.92
N GLU A 245 -11.47 3.01 6.96
CA GLU A 245 -11.90 4.41 6.81
C GLU A 245 -12.74 4.88 8.00
N LYS A 246 -13.68 4.03 8.45
CA LYS A 246 -14.47 4.31 9.65
C LYS A 246 -13.60 4.46 10.89
N ILE A 247 -12.68 3.52 11.13
CA ILE A 247 -11.76 3.58 12.28
C ILE A 247 -10.84 4.81 12.18
N ALA A 248 -10.34 5.13 10.98
CA ALA A 248 -9.49 6.31 10.78
C ALA A 248 -10.23 7.62 11.09
N SER A 249 -11.49 7.74 10.64
CA SER A 249 -12.30 8.95 10.85
C SER A 249 -12.79 9.10 12.29
N GLU A 250 -13.22 8.02 12.95
CA GLU A 250 -13.80 8.08 14.30
C GLU A 250 -12.73 8.09 15.40
N GLN A 251 -11.64 7.33 15.22
CA GLN A 251 -10.66 7.07 16.28
C GLN A 251 -9.28 7.69 16.01
N ALA A 252 -9.07 8.31 14.84
CA ALA A 252 -7.78 8.85 14.41
C ALA A 252 -6.62 7.83 14.46
N ARG A 253 -6.92 6.53 14.37
CA ARG A 253 -5.91 5.46 14.27
C ARG A 253 -5.64 5.15 12.82
N LEU A 254 -4.41 5.36 12.37
CA LEU A 254 -4.00 5.20 10.97
C LEU A 254 -3.00 4.05 10.85
N SER A 255 -3.15 3.20 9.84
CA SER A 255 -2.06 2.35 9.38
C SER A 255 -1.06 3.16 8.56
N PHE A 256 0.11 2.60 8.28
CA PHE A 256 1.07 3.24 7.37
C PHE A 256 0.50 3.39 5.95
N ASN A 257 -0.29 2.41 5.50
CA ASN A 257 -0.89 2.41 4.17
C ASN A 257 -2.09 3.37 4.08
N ASP A 258 -2.83 3.58 5.19
CA ASP A 258 -3.89 4.59 5.27
C ASP A 258 -3.37 5.99 4.95
N CYS A 259 -2.09 6.25 5.26
CA CYS A 259 -1.47 7.53 4.96
C CYS A 259 -1.55 7.85 3.47
N LEU A 260 -1.30 6.87 2.59
CA LEU A 260 -1.41 7.08 1.15
C LEU A 260 -2.87 7.12 0.69
N TRP A 261 -3.64 6.13 1.12
CA TRP A 261 -5.01 5.91 0.66
C TRP A 261 -5.93 7.10 0.96
N LEU A 262 -5.94 7.57 2.22
CA LEU A 262 -6.84 8.64 2.66
C LEU A 262 -6.46 10.01 2.10
N CYS A 263 -5.23 10.21 1.64
CA CYS A 263 -4.83 11.46 0.99
C CYS A 263 -5.34 11.58 -0.45
N HIS A 264 -5.82 10.49 -1.06
CA HIS A 264 -6.32 10.48 -2.44
C HIS A 264 -7.86 10.60 -2.51
N LYS A 265 -8.56 10.35 -1.40
CA LYS A 265 -9.99 10.60 -1.28
C LYS A 265 -10.27 12.05 -0.86
#